data_AF-A0A9D4XJS9-F1
#
_entry.id   AF-A0A9D4XJS9-F1
#
_cell.length_a   1.000
_cell.length_b   1.000
_cell.length_c   1.000
_cell.angle_alpha   90.00
_cell.angle_beta   90.00
_cell.angle_gamma   90.00
#
_symmetry.space_group_name_H-M   'P 1'
#
loop_
_entity.id
_entity.type
_entity.pdbx_description
1 polymer ?
#
loop_
_entity_poly.entity_id
_entity_poly.type
_entity_poly.pdbx_seq_one_letter_code
_entity_poly.pdbx_strand_id
1 'polypeptide(L)'
;MVVDPVPLQTLLQFYDPELRCFTFQDYQLAPTLKEYSILLCVPIQHQIPFLDVPKEVDFRVIAKALHLSIREISGSWKTSGDVMGLPLKFLLRVARGEAEKGNWEAFYAQLAVMIYGIVLFPSMPSFVDYAAVSIFIGGNPVPTLLADTYYSIHSRHGKGGAIRCCLPLLLRWFISLLPVSGPFVDAQSTYRWTHRVMSLTSYDIRWQSYRMDVRDVIMSCGEFRNVPLVGTRGCINYNPVLSLRQLGFVMSGRPLEAEIAESMYFEKQSDPVRLEQIGRAWKSIGVRDGSVLGKKFAIAMPDYTDWVKKRVETLLLPYDRMNPLQVQPPLILAETVPAEQYKQALMENRRLKEKEQDAQMELYQAKADKLNLSHQLRDIQSADVGGASYLKKIRDLEKRLRDKDIQLKKEVDQRLASEDRLGSEIVELRRQLKKKITPLPECSECELLIDQCHYLKTLIPGSRLS
;
A
#
# COMPACT_ATOMS: atom_id res chain seq x y z
N MET A 1 5.62 -19.34 0.46
CA MET A 1 6.08 -17.98 0.16
C MET A 1 7.16 -17.61 1.15
N VAL A 2 8.41 -17.50 0.69
CA VAL A 2 9.45 -16.83 1.49
C VAL A 2 9.18 -15.34 1.31
N VAL A 3 8.69 -14.70 2.36
CA VAL A 3 8.49 -13.25 2.38
C VAL A 3 9.87 -12.62 2.46
N ASP A 4 10.24 -11.75 1.51
CA ASP A 4 11.43 -10.92 1.66
C ASP A 4 11.27 -10.12 2.97
N PRO A 5 12.09 -10.38 4.01
CA PRO A 5 11.90 -9.75 5.31
C PRO A 5 12.29 -8.27 5.28
N VAL A 6 13.08 -7.83 4.31
CA VAL A 6 13.70 -6.50 4.29
C VAL A 6 12.66 -5.36 4.24
N PRO A 7 11.62 -5.38 3.36
CA PRO A 7 10.59 -4.34 3.38
C PRO A 7 9.84 -4.26 4.71
N LEU A 8 9.51 -5.40 5.32
CA LEU A 8 8.84 -5.42 6.63
C LEU A 8 9.74 -4.91 7.74
N GLN A 9 11.00 -5.36 7.79
CA GLN A 9 11.97 -4.88 8.77
C GLN A 9 12.14 -3.36 8.68
N THR A 10 12.20 -2.82 7.46
CA THR A 10 12.25 -1.38 7.21
C THR A 10 11.00 -0.68 7.73
N LEU A 11 9.80 -1.14 7.36
CA LEU A 11 8.52 -0.59 7.83
C LEU A 11 8.45 -0.52 9.36
N LEU A 12 8.85 -1.59 10.04
CA LEU A 12 8.75 -1.71 11.49
C LEU A 12 9.61 -0.69 12.25
N GLN A 13 10.67 -0.15 11.62
CA GLN A 13 11.47 0.92 12.23
C GLN A 13 10.71 2.25 12.31
N PHE A 14 9.69 2.45 11.47
CA PHE A 14 8.86 3.66 11.46
C PHE A 14 7.68 3.59 12.43
N TYR A 15 7.58 2.56 13.26
CA TYR A 15 6.46 2.40 14.19
C TYR A 15 6.51 3.46 15.30
N ASP A 16 5.45 4.28 15.36
CA ASP A 16 5.19 5.26 16.41
C ASP A 16 4.34 4.60 17.51
N PRO A 17 4.91 4.26 18.68
CA PRO A 17 4.21 3.53 19.72
C PRO A 17 3.09 4.32 20.38
N GLU A 18 3.22 5.65 20.47
CA GLU A 18 2.26 6.53 21.13
C GLU A 18 1.00 6.69 20.28
N LEU A 19 1.17 6.90 18.97
CA LEU A 19 0.07 7.05 18.02
C LEU A 19 -0.44 5.72 17.47
N ARG A 20 0.33 4.64 17.63
CA ARG A 20 0.07 3.30 17.10
C ARG A 20 -0.15 3.31 15.60
N CYS A 21 0.78 3.92 14.90
CA CYS A 21 0.83 4.00 13.45
C CYS A 21 2.28 3.91 12.97
N PHE A 22 2.51 4.01 11.67
CA PHE A 22 3.83 4.19 11.07
C PHE A 22 3.97 5.66 10.66
N THR A 23 4.95 6.35 11.24
CA THR A 23 5.21 7.77 11.00
C THR A 23 6.44 7.92 10.11
N PHE A 24 6.26 8.57 8.96
CA PHE A 24 7.31 8.90 7.99
C PHE A 24 7.56 10.41 7.99
N GLN A 25 8.42 10.91 7.09
CA GLN A 25 8.88 12.30 7.08
C GLN A 25 7.76 13.35 7.05
N ASP A 26 6.73 13.13 6.22
CA ASP A 26 5.62 14.07 6.01
C ASP A 26 4.24 13.40 5.93
N TYR A 27 4.15 12.10 6.27
CA TYR A 27 2.89 11.35 6.28
C TYR A 27 2.90 10.23 7.31
N GLN A 28 1.70 9.71 7.58
CA GLN A 28 1.50 8.55 8.44
C GLN A 28 0.71 7.47 7.69
N LEU A 29 0.96 6.21 8.04
CA LEU A 29 0.22 5.04 7.55
C LEU A 29 -0.19 4.17 8.73
N ALA A 30 -1.37 3.57 8.67
CA ALA A 30 -1.87 2.67 9.70
C ALA A 30 -2.75 1.58 9.04
N PRO A 31 -2.51 0.29 9.32
CA PRO A 31 -3.42 -0.77 8.88
C PRO A 31 -4.82 -0.55 9.47
N THR A 32 -5.87 -0.76 8.67
CA THR A 32 -7.25 -0.59 9.13
C THR A 32 -8.08 -1.86 8.95
N LEU A 33 -9.19 -1.95 9.69
CA LEU A 33 -10.17 -3.04 9.53
C LEU A 33 -10.67 -3.14 8.08
N LYS A 34 -10.88 -1.99 7.42
CA LYS A 34 -11.45 -1.93 6.07
C LYS A 34 -10.44 -2.42 5.04
N GLU A 35 -9.18 -2.01 5.17
CA GLU A 35 -8.11 -2.50 4.29
C GLU A 35 -7.87 -3.99 4.47
N TYR A 36 -7.83 -4.50 5.71
CA TYR A 36 -7.67 -5.94 5.96
C TYR A 36 -8.86 -6.74 5.43
N SER A 37 -10.08 -6.24 5.62
CA SER A 37 -11.31 -6.83 5.05
C SER A 37 -11.24 -6.93 3.53
N ILE A 38 -10.83 -5.86 2.85
CA ILE A 38 -10.67 -5.84 1.39
C ILE A 38 -9.56 -6.79 0.93
N LEU A 39 -8.40 -6.79 1.60
CA LEU A 39 -7.26 -7.62 1.22
C LEU A 39 -7.53 -9.12 1.38
N LEU A 40 -8.37 -9.49 2.35
CA LEU A 40 -8.77 -10.87 2.62
C LEU A 40 -10.04 -11.29 1.86
N CYS A 41 -10.77 -10.32 1.28
CA CYS A 41 -12.12 -10.53 0.76
C CYS A 41 -13.09 -11.11 1.81
N VAL A 42 -12.98 -10.65 3.07
CA VAL A 42 -13.81 -11.11 4.19
C VAL A 42 -14.50 -9.89 4.83
N PRO A 43 -15.84 -9.86 4.92
CA PRO A 43 -16.55 -8.74 5.53
C PRO A 43 -16.27 -8.66 7.03
N ILE A 44 -16.29 -7.45 7.58
CA ILE A 44 -16.19 -7.24 9.03
C ILE A 44 -17.55 -7.58 9.64
N GLN A 45 -17.60 -8.59 10.51
CA GLN A 45 -18.81 -8.89 11.27
C GLN A 45 -18.78 -8.13 12.60
N HIS A 46 -19.65 -7.13 12.74
CA HIS A 46 -19.65 -6.25 13.92
C HIS A 46 -20.39 -6.83 15.12
N GLN A 47 -21.31 -7.78 14.90
CA GLN A 47 -22.16 -8.36 15.94
C GLN A 47 -21.42 -9.37 16.83
N ILE A 48 -20.31 -9.94 16.34
CA ILE A 48 -19.45 -10.89 17.05
C ILE A 48 -17.99 -10.49 16.76
N PRO A 49 -17.50 -9.41 17.36
CA PRO A 49 -16.26 -8.75 16.94
C PRO A 49 -15.01 -9.58 17.22
N PHE A 50 -15.02 -10.36 18.31
CA PHE A 50 -13.91 -11.18 18.75
C PHE A 50 -14.47 -12.51 19.22
N LEU A 51 -13.81 -13.61 18.86
CA LEU A 51 -14.12 -14.89 19.49
C LEU A 51 -13.53 -14.91 20.89
N ASP A 52 -14.43 -15.06 21.85
CA ASP A 52 -14.07 -15.62 23.14
C ASP A 52 -13.76 -17.09 22.90
N VAL A 53 -12.47 -17.45 22.98
CA VAL A 53 -12.05 -18.85 22.81
C VAL A 53 -12.55 -19.57 24.05
N PRO A 54 -13.50 -20.52 23.92
CA PRO A 54 -14.08 -21.17 25.08
C PRO A 54 -13.01 -21.83 25.94
N LYS A 55 -13.19 -21.84 27.26
CA LYS A 55 -12.27 -22.55 28.17
C LYS A 55 -12.30 -24.07 27.95
N GLU A 56 -13.44 -24.59 27.52
CA GLU A 56 -13.66 -26.01 27.22
C GLU A 56 -13.80 -26.23 25.72
N VAL A 57 -13.12 -27.26 25.21
CA VAL A 57 -13.12 -27.60 23.78
C VAL A 57 -14.35 -28.45 23.45
N ASP A 58 -15.28 -27.93 22.65
CA ASP A 58 -16.33 -28.76 22.05
C ASP A 58 -15.82 -29.44 20.76
N PHE A 59 -15.33 -30.67 20.92
CA PHE A 59 -14.84 -31.47 19.79
C PHE A 59 -15.91 -31.76 18.74
N ARG A 60 -17.21 -31.70 19.05
CA ARG A 60 -18.27 -31.92 18.06
C ARG A 60 -18.29 -30.80 17.02
N VAL A 61 -18.10 -29.56 17.48
CA VAL A 61 -18.07 -28.37 16.62
C VAL A 61 -16.84 -28.42 15.71
N ILE A 62 -15.68 -28.75 16.26
CA ILE A 62 -14.43 -28.87 15.49
C ILE A 62 -14.51 -30.02 14.48
N ALA A 63 -14.98 -31.19 14.91
CA ALA A 63 -15.15 -32.36 14.05
C ALA A 63 -16.07 -32.07 12.87
N LYS A 64 -17.20 -31.41 13.14
CA LYS A 64 -18.12 -30.95 12.09
C LYS A 64 -17.45 -29.97 11.12
N ALA A 65 -16.76 -28.95 11.64
CA ALA A 65 -16.12 -27.93 10.82
C ALA A 65 -14.98 -28.47 9.94
N LEU A 66 -14.32 -29.56 10.36
CA LEU A 66 -13.22 -30.17 9.62
C LEU A 66 -13.63 -31.42 8.84
N HIS A 67 -14.92 -31.79 8.84
CA HIS A 67 -15.44 -33.02 8.23
C HIS A 67 -14.70 -34.27 8.70
N LEU A 68 -14.46 -34.37 10.00
CA LEU A 68 -13.78 -35.49 10.66
C LEU A 68 -14.68 -36.10 11.75
N SER A 69 -14.36 -37.31 12.20
CA SER A 69 -15.02 -37.86 13.38
C SER A 69 -14.49 -37.22 14.67
N ILE A 70 -15.32 -37.20 15.71
CA ILE A 70 -14.92 -36.74 17.06
C ILE A 70 -13.69 -37.50 17.54
N ARG A 71 -13.63 -38.82 17.28
CA ARG A 71 -12.50 -39.68 17.69
C ARG A 71 -11.19 -39.29 17.04
N GLU A 72 -11.22 -38.91 15.76
CA GLU A 72 -10.01 -38.47 15.04
C GLU A 72 -9.50 -37.14 15.57
N ILE A 73 -10.40 -36.19 15.86
CA ILE A 73 -10.04 -34.90 16.45
C ILE A 73 -9.51 -35.10 17.88
N SER A 74 -10.25 -35.76 18.76
CA SER A 74 -9.87 -35.92 20.16
C SER A 74 -8.57 -36.73 20.31
N GLY A 75 -8.36 -37.74 19.46
CA GLY A 75 -7.13 -38.55 19.46
C GLY A 75 -5.91 -37.81 18.89
N SER A 76 -6.11 -36.76 18.10
CA SER A 76 -5.03 -35.97 17.50
C SER A 76 -4.84 -34.61 18.18
N TRP A 77 -5.72 -34.26 19.12
CA TRP A 77 -5.62 -33.05 19.93
C TRP A 77 -4.44 -33.17 20.89
N LYS A 78 -3.51 -32.23 20.83
CA LYS A 78 -2.27 -32.28 21.62
C LYS A 78 -1.98 -30.95 22.30
N THR A 79 -1.28 -31.04 23.42
CA THR A 79 -0.62 -29.88 24.04
C THR A 79 0.76 -29.71 23.40
N SER A 80 1.12 -28.48 23.07
CA SER A 80 2.44 -28.11 22.55
C SER A 80 2.87 -26.78 23.18
N GLY A 81 3.84 -26.83 24.10
CA GLY A 81 4.14 -25.68 24.96
C GLY A 81 2.90 -25.29 25.78
N ASP A 82 2.56 -24.00 25.77
CA ASP A 82 1.42 -23.45 26.52
C ASP A 82 0.10 -23.44 25.74
N VAL A 83 0.07 -24.03 24.53
CA VAL A 83 -1.11 -24.05 23.67
C VAL A 83 -1.58 -25.47 23.38
N MET A 84 -2.89 -25.61 23.12
CA MET A 84 -3.52 -26.85 22.68
C MET A 84 -4.04 -26.70 21.24
N GLY A 85 -4.10 -27.80 20.50
CA GLY A 85 -4.57 -27.78 19.11
C GLY A 85 -4.22 -29.03 18.32
N LEU A 86 -4.06 -28.86 17.00
CA LEU A 86 -3.85 -29.92 16.04
C LEU A 86 -2.46 -29.82 15.37
N PRO A 87 -1.68 -30.93 15.34
CA PRO A 87 -0.43 -30.96 14.59
C PRO A 87 -0.66 -30.77 13.08
N LEU A 88 0.17 -29.96 12.42
CA LEU A 88 0.06 -29.72 10.98
C LEU A 88 0.20 -31.02 10.17
N LYS A 89 1.07 -31.95 10.61
CA LYS A 89 1.23 -33.27 9.97
C LYS A 89 -0.07 -34.08 9.94
N PHE A 90 -0.88 -33.98 11.00
CA PHE A 90 -2.19 -34.64 11.04
C PHE A 90 -3.14 -34.02 10.01
N LEU A 91 -3.24 -32.68 9.99
CA LEU A 91 -4.09 -31.94 9.05
C LEU A 91 -3.70 -32.18 7.59
N LEU A 92 -2.41 -32.19 7.27
CA LEU A 92 -1.92 -32.50 5.92
C LEU A 92 -2.28 -33.92 5.47
N ARG A 93 -2.21 -34.90 6.39
CA ARG A 93 -2.57 -36.29 6.10
C ARG A 93 -4.06 -36.43 5.80
N VAL A 94 -4.93 -35.85 6.63
CA VAL A 94 -6.39 -35.93 6.42
C VAL A 94 -6.81 -35.17 5.16
N ALA A 95 -6.24 -33.98 4.91
CA ALA A 95 -6.52 -33.20 3.70
C ALA A 95 -6.11 -33.96 2.43
N ARG A 96 -4.93 -34.59 2.44
CA ARG A 96 -4.52 -35.43 1.31
C ARG A 96 -5.50 -36.59 1.08
N GLY A 97 -5.92 -37.26 2.15
CA GLY A 97 -6.91 -38.34 2.04
C GLY A 97 -8.25 -37.88 1.47
N GLU A 98 -8.72 -36.69 1.81
CA GLU A 98 -9.96 -36.13 1.23
C GLU A 98 -9.79 -35.72 -0.24
N ALA A 99 -8.62 -35.17 -0.61
CA ALA A 99 -8.31 -34.85 -2.00
C ALA A 99 -8.25 -36.11 -2.89
N GLU A 100 -7.64 -37.20 -2.40
CA GLU A 100 -7.57 -38.49 -3.11
C GLU A 100 -8.96 -39.11 -3.33
N LYS A 101 -9.91 -38.88 -2.40
CA LYS A 101 -11.31 -39.30 -2.54
C LYS A 101 -12.15 -38.37 -3.41
N GLY A 102 -11.62 -37.21 -3.82
CA GLY A 102 -12.38 -36.17 -4.51
C GLY A 102 -13.36 -35.41 -3.61
N ASN A 103 -13.23 -35.49 -2.29
CA ASN A 103 -14.06 -34.74 -1.34
C ASN A 103 -13.51 -33.32 -1.14
N TRP A 104 -13.83 -32.44 -2.09
CA TRP A 104 -13.29 -31.08 -2.13
C TRP A 104 -13.77 -30.19 -0.99
N GLU A 105 -15.01 -30.38 -0.51
CA GLU A 105 -15.56 -29.59 0.61
C GLU A 105 -14.73 -29.80 1.89
N ALA A 106 -14.52 -31.06 2.28
CA ALA A 106 -13.70 -31.41 3.43
C ALA A 106 -12.24 -30.96 3.25
N PHE A 107 -11.69 -31.15 2.04
CA PHE A 107 -10.34 -30.71 1.71
C PHE A 107 -10.18 -29.20 1.89
N TYR A 108 -11.10 -28.38 1.38
CA TYR A 108 -11.03 -26.93 1.50
C TYR A 108 -11.17 -26.46 2.94
N ALA A 109 -12.04 -27.08 3.74
CA ALA A 109 -12.16 -26.77 5.17
C ALA A 109 -10.85 -27.06 5.93
N GLN A 110 -10.23 -28.21 5.66
CA GLN A 110 -8.97 -28.61 6.29
C GLN A 110 -7.79 -27.76 5.80
N LEU A 111 -7.77 -27.37 4.52
CA LEU A 111 -6.80 -26.42 3.99
C LEU A 111 -6.96 -25.04 4.62
N ALA A 112 -8.20 -24.56 4.76
CA ALA A 112 -8.50 -23.28 5.37
C ALA A 112 -8.04 -23.23 6.82
N VAL A 113 -8.32 -24.25 7.64
CA VAL A 113 -7.86 -24.25 9.04
C VAL A 113 -6.32 -24.25 9.15
N MET A 114 -5.62 -24.92 8.22
CA MET A 114 -4.16 -24.84 8.13
C MET A 114 -3.68 -23.43 7.77
N ILE A 115 -4.31 -22.75 6.81
CA ILE A 115 -4.00 -21.35 6.48
C ILE A 115 -4.24 -20.44 7.69
N TYR A 116 -5.33 -20.66 8.43
CA TYR A 116 -5.63 -19.91 9.65
C TYR A 116 -4.54 -20.08 10.70
N GLY A 117 -4.16 -21.31 11.06
CA GLY A 117 -3.17 -21.53 12.13
C GLY A 117 -1.70 -21.32 11.75
N ILE A 118 -1.35 -21.44 10.47
CA ILE A 118 0.05 -21.33 10.04
C ILE A 118 0.37 -19.94 9.48
N VAL A 119 -0.57 -19.29 8.79
CA VAL A 119 -0.32 -18.02 8.10
C VAL A 119 -1.00 -16.84 8.79
N LEU A 120 -2.27 -16.97 9.14
CA LEU A 120 -3.07 -15.85 9.68
C LEU A 120 -2.79 -15.63 11.17
N PHE A 121 -2.77 -16.70 11.96
CA PHE A 121 -2.58 -16.69 13.41
C PHE A 121 -1.41 -17.61 13.80
N PRO A 122 -0.18 -17.33 13.35
CA PRO A 122 0.97 -18.18 13.62
C PRO A 122 1.29 -18.19 15.12
N SER A 123 1.16 -19.37 15.72
CA SER A 123 1.42 -19.58 17.16
C SER A 123 2.75 -20.29 17.39
N MET A 124 2.88 -21.49 16.82
CA MET A 124 4.03 -22.38 16.93
C MET A 124 4.32 -23.06 15.58
N PRO A 125 5.59 -23.41 15.27
CA PRO A 125 5.91 -24.11 14.02
C PRO A 125 5.15 -25.43 13.87
N SER A 126 4.59 -25.67 12.69
CA SER A 126 3.91 -26.93 12.33
C SER A 126 2.75 -27.31 13.26
N PHE A 127 2.05 -26.32 13.82
CA PHE A 127 0.96 -26.54 14.77
C PHE A 127 -0.16 -25.51 14.56
N VAL A 128 -1.40 -25.96 14.58
CA VAL A 128 -2.60 -25.12 14.49
C VAL A 128 -3.26 -25.10 15.86
N ASP A 129 -3.17 -23.96 16.55
CA ASP A 129 -3.70 -23.84 17.91
C ASP A 129 -5.23 -23.67 17.94
N TYR A 130 -5.80 -23.83 19.12
CA TYR A 130 -7.24 -23.75 19.32
C TYR A 130 -7.81 -22.36 19.03
N ALA A 131 -7.03 -21.30 19.24
CA ALA A 131 -7.45 -19.93 18.93
C ALA A 131 -7.67 -19.79 17.42
N ALA A 132 -6.72 -20.25 16.60
CA ALA A 132 -6.85 -20.25 15.15
C ALA A 132 -8.02 -21.11 14.65
N VAL A 133 -8.24 -22.29 15.24
CA VAL A 133 -9.41 -23.15 14.93
C VAL A 133 -10.71 -22.43 15.26
N SER A 134 -10.79 -21.77 16.42
CA SER A 134 -11.98 -21.02 16.83
C SER A 134 -12.27 -19.86 15.90
N ILE A 135 -11.23 -19.15 15.44
CA ILE A 135 -11.34 -18.05 14.47
C ILE A 135 -11.76 -18.52 13.09
N PHE A 136 -11.26 -19.68 12.66
CA PHE A 136 -11.74 -20.33 11.45
C PHE A 136 -13.24 -20.64 11.53
N ILE A 137 -13.69 -21.24 12.63
CA ILE A 137 -15.10 -21.61 12.82
C ILE A 137 -16.00 -20.37 12.91
N GLY A 138 -15.56 -19.32 13.60
CA GLY A 138 -16.36 -18.10 13.75
C GLY A 138 -16.39 -17.20 12.52
N GLY A 139 -15.49 -17.39 11.55
CA GLY A 139 -15.56 -16.71 10.24
C GLY A 139 -15.32 -15.19 10.25
N ASN A 140 -14.91 -14.60 11.37
CA ASN A 140 -14.64 -13.16 11.51
C ASN A 140 -13.17 -12.88 11.92
N PRO A 141 -12.18 -13.19 11.06
CA PRO A 141 -10.76 -13.07 11.40
C PRO A 141 -10.24 -11.63 11.40
N VAL A 142 -10.91 -10.69 10.72
CA VAL A 142 -10.37 -9.36 10.42
C VAL A 142 -10.04 -8.55 11.69
N PRO A 143 -10.93 -8.42 12.68
CA PRO A 143 -10.62 -7.67 13.90
C PRO A 143 -9.44 -8.28 14.67
N THR A 144 -9.42 -9.60 14.81
CA THR A 144 -8.35 -10.33 15.51
C THR A 144 -7.00 -10.22 14.78
N LEU A 145 -7.00 -10.28 13.44
CA LEU A 145 -5.78 -10.10 12.64
C LEU A 145 -5.17 -8.71 12.81
N LEU A 146 -6.03 -7.69 12.81
CA LEU A 146 -5.59 -6.32 13.04
C LEU A 146 -5.05 -6.14 14.46
N ALA A 147 -5.74 -6.71 15.45
CA ALA A 147 -5.30 -6.72 16.84
C ALA A 147 -3.91 -7.35 16.98
N ASP A 148 -3.71 -8.55 16.43
CA ASP A 148 -2.44 -9.27 16.51
C ASP A 148 -1.32 -8.55 15.76
N THR A 149 -1.63 -7.85 14.68
CA THR A 149 -0.67 -6.98 13.98
C THR A 149 -0.18 -5.87 14.93
N TYR A 150 -1.11 -5.06 15.45
CA TYR A 150 -0.74 -3.95 16.34
C TYR A 150 -0.08 -4.43 17.62
N TYR A 151 -0.65 -5.45 18.27
CA TYR A 151 -0.14 -6.00 19.53
C TYR A 151 1.27 -6.58 19.37
N SER A 152 1.51 -7.34 18.30
CA SER A 152 2.83 -7.96 18.07
C SER A 152 3.91 -6.94 17.74
N ILE A 153 3.57 -5.86 17.05
CA ILE A 153 4.51 -4.78 16.77
C ILE A 153 4.77 -3.97 18.04
N HIS A 154 3.71 -3.55 18.73
CA HIS A 154 3.80 -2.74 19.93
C HIS A 154 4.56 -3.45 21.07
N SER A 155 4.27 -4.72 21.33
CA SER A 155 4.96 -5.50 22.36
C SER A 155 6.46 -5.74 22.07
N ARG A 156 6.89 -5.57 20.82
CA ARG A 156 8.28 -5.65 20.37
C ARG A 156 8.90 -4.27 20.10
N HIS A 157 8.17 -3.18 20.28
CA HIS A 157 8.78 -1.86 20.13
C HIS A 157 9.83 -1.64 21.23
N GLY A 158 11.03 -1.20 20.82
CA GLY A 158 12.18 -1.07 21.73
C GLY A 158 12.71 -2.38 22.31
N LYS A 159 12.15 -3.54 21.90
CA LYS A 159 12.50 -4.86 22.41
C LYS A 159 12.84 -5.78 21.23
N GLY A 160 14.01 -6.41 21.25
CA GLY A 160 14.34 -7.42 20.24
C GLY A 160 13.36 -8.61 20.25
N GLY A 161 13.40 -9.41 19.17
CA GLY A 161 12.70 -10.70 19.10
C GLY A 161 11.72 -10.82 17.94
N ALA A 162 11.04 -11.97 17.89
CA ALA A 162 10.13 -12.29 16.80
C ALA A 162 8.75 -11.63 16.96
N ILE A 163 8.26 -11.03 15.87
CA ILE A 163 6.88 -10.55 15.73
C ILE A 163 6.01 -11.73 15.27
N ARG A 164 4.92 -11.99 15.99
CA ARG A 164 4.03 -13.13 15.73
C ARG A 164 2.65 -12.65 15.29
N CYS A 165 2.56 -12.20 14.04
CA CYS A 165 1.33 -11.82 13.38
C CYS A 165 1.34 -12.31 11.92
N CYS A 166 0.27 -12.06 11.16
CA CYS A 166 0.24 -12.36 9.72
C CYS A 166 1.16 -11.42 8.91
N LEU A 167 2.46 -11.73 8.88
CA LEU A 167 3.46 -10.95 8.14
C LEU A 167 3.15 -10.83 6.63
N PRO A 168 2.67 -11.86 5.92
CA PRO A 168 2.29 -11.71 4.51
C PRO A 168 1.17 -10.70 4.29
N LEU A 169 0.19 -10.63 5.19
CA LEU A 169 -0.91 -9.66 5.10
C LEU A 169 -0.40 -8.24 5.35
N LEU A 170 0.43 -8.04 6.38
CA LEU A 170 1.06 -6.74 6.66
C LEU A 170 1.94 -6.27 5.49
N LEU A 171 2.73 -7.17 4.89
CA LEU A 171 3.54 -6.82 3.72
C LEU A 171 2.67 -6.46 2.53
N ARG A 172 1.63 -7.25 2.25
CA ARG A 172 0.70 -6.98 1.15
C ARG A 172 0.01 -5.64 1.34
N TRP A 173 -0.39 -5.32 2.57
CA TRP A 173 -0.91 -4.00 2.93
C TRP A 173 0.12 -2.90 2.62
N PHE A 174 1.35 -3.02 3.10
CA PHE A 174 2.37 -2.01 2.90
C PHE A 174 2.70 -1.78 1.43
N ILE A 175 2.99 -2.85 0.68
CA ILE A 175 3.30 -2.77 -0.76
C ILE A 175 2.13 -2.17 -1.55
N SER A 176 0.87 -2.40 -1.14
CA SER A 176 -0.30 -1.84 -1.82
C SER A 176 -0.36 -0.30 -1.81
N LEU A 177 0.39 0.34 -0.92
CA LEU A 177 0.48 1.78 -0.74
C LEU A 177 1.68 2.40 -1.47
N LEU A 178 2.64 1.58 -1.93
CA LEU A 178 3.89 2.06 -2.54
C LEU A 178 3.76 2.26 -4.06
N PRO A 179 4.61 3.12 -4.66
CA PRO A 179 4.67 3.29 -6.11
C PRO A 179 4.91 1.96 -6.84
N VAL A 180 4.23 1.77 -7.96
CA VAL A 180 4.37 0.58 -8.84
C VAL A 180 5.22 0.84 -10.08
N SER A 181 5.65 2.09 -10.27
CA SER A 181 6.50 2.53 -11.38
C SER A 181 7.32 3.76 -10.94
N GLY A 182 8.27 4.16 -11.78
CA GLY A 182 9.11 5.33 -11.58
C GLY A 182 10.31 5.07 -10.68
N PRO A 183 10.98 6.14 -10.19
CA PRO A 183 12.28 6.06 -9.53
C PRO A 183 12.30 5.11 -8.33
N PHE A 184 11.18 5.00 -7.62
CA PHE A 184 11.07 4.05 -6.52
C PHE A 184 11.30 2.63 -7.00
N VAL A 185 10.69 2.19 -8.11
CA VAL A 185 10.85 0.83 -8.66
C VAL A 185 12.17 0.69 -9.40
N ASP A 186 12.53 1.66 -10.22
CA ASP A 186 13.72 1.61 -11.08
C ASP A 186 15.01 1.48 -10.24
N ALA A 187 15.02 2.10 -9.05
CA ALA A 187 16.18 2.11 -8.18
C ALA A 187 16.23 0.91 -7.20
N GLN A 188 15.40 -0.13 -7.41
CA GLN A 188 15.38 -1.35 -6.58
C GLN A 188 16.71 -2.10 -6.57
N SER A 189 17.48 -2.08 -7.66
CA SER A 189 18.79 -2.73 -7.78
C SER A 189 19.93 -1.88 -7.20
N THR A 190 19.70 -0.58 -7.02
CA THR A 190 20.75 0.39 -6.65
C THR A 190 20.66 0.81 -5.18
N TYR A 191 19.45 1.04 -4.67
CA TYR A 191 19.23 1.51 -3.30
C TYR A 191 18.61 0.45 -2.41
N ARG A 192 19.09 0.42 -1.17
CA ARG A 192 18.46 -0.36 -0.09
C ARG A 192 17.02 0.12 0.15
N TRP A 193 16.18 -0.78 0.66
CA TRP A 193 14.80 -0.47 1.05
C TRP A 193 14.67 0.76 1.95
N THR A 194 15.58 0.92 2.92
CA THR A 194 15.60 2.07 3.83
C THR A 194 15.75 3.39 3.09
N HIS A 195 16.72 3.49 2.17
CA HIS A 195 16.91 4.68 1.33
C HIS A 195 15.70 4.95 0.45
N ARG A 196 15.16 3.91 -0.20
CA ARG A 196 13.98 4.06 -1.06
C ARG A 196 12.77 4.57 -0.30
N VAL A 197 12.51 4.05 0.90
CA VAL A 197 11.40 4.48 1.77
C VAL A 197 11.64 5.88 2.34
N MET A 198 12.88 6.20 2.76
CA MET A 198 13.25 7.53 3.22
C MET A 198 13.25 8.58 2.13
N SER A 199 13.25 8.22 0.85
CA SER A 199 13.10 9.18 -0.25
C SER A 199 11.65 9.31 -0.72
N LEU A 200 10.70 8.56 -0.12
CA LEU A 200 9.26 8.76 -0.37
C LEU A 200 8.73 9.93 0.42
N THR A 201 7.80 10.64 -0.20
CA THR A 201 6.97 11.69 0.40
C THR A 201 5.51 11.29 0.36
N SER A 202 4.67 12.13 0.95
CA SER A 202 3.22 11.96 0.90
C SER A 202 2.63 11.97 -0.52
N TYR A 203 3.33 12.47 -1.54
CA TYR A 203 2.83 12.48 -2.93
C TYR A 203 3.10 11.17 -3.67
N ASP A 204 4.09 10.41 -3.23
CA ASP A 204 4.46 9.13 -3.83
C ASP A 204 3.51 8.00 -3.37
N ILE A 205 2.84 8.19 -2.24
CA ILE A 205 1.93 7.20 -1.67
C ILE A 205 0.65 7.07 -2.49
N ARG A 206 0.28 5.82 -2.77
CA ARG A 206 -0.95 5.47 -3.46
C ARG A 206 -2.14 5.48 -2.50
N TRP A 207 -2.62 6.68 -2.17
CA TRP A 207 -3.76 6.86 -1.25
C TRP A 207 -5.10 6.30 -1.76
N GLN A 208 -5.23 6.12 -3.08
CA GLN A 208 -6.51 5.81 -3.73
C GLN A 208 -6.49 4.45 -4.43
N SER A 209 -5.60 3.52 -4.06
CA SER A 209 -5.51 2.23 -4.77
C SER A 209 -6.81 1.42 -4.59
N TYR A 210 -7.74 1.53 -5.56
CA TYR A 210 -9.00 0.78 -5.76
C TYR A 210 -9.98 0.65 -4.58
N ARG A 211 -9.72 1.25 -3.41
CA ARG A 211 -10.53 1.18 -2.16
C ARG A 211 -11.73 2.15 -2.15
N MET A 212 -12.27 2.45 -3.33
CA MET A 212 -13.28 3.48 -3.58
C MET A 212 -14.63 3.20 -2.89
N ASP A 213 -14.87 1.99 -2.40
CA ASP A 213 -16.16 1.60 -1.83
C ASP A 213 -16.29 1.78 -0.32
N VAL A 214 -15.23 2.19 0.38
CA VAL A 214 -15.35 2.48 1.82
C VAL A 214 -16.18 3.74 2.01
N ARG A 215 -17.48 3.57 2.27
CA ARG A 215 -18.40 4.68 2.62
C ARG A 215 -18.31 5.00 4.10
N ASP A 216 -18.29 3.94 4.90
CA ASP A 216 -18.46 4.02 6.34
C ASP A 216 -17.19 3.62 7.08
N VAL A 217 -16.81 4.44 8.07
CA VAL A 217 -15.63 4.19 8.88
C VAL A 217 -16.04 4.04 10.35
N ILE A 218 -15.87 2.83 10.90
CA ILE A 218 -15.83 2.62 12.35
C ILE A 218 -14.72 3.50 12.94
N MET A 219 -15.11 4.46 13.77
CA MET A 219 -14.24 5.42 14.45
C MET A 219 -14.14 5.16 15.95
N SER A 220 -15.18 4.58 16.55
CA SER A 220 -15.30 4.36 17.99
C SER A 220 -16.09 3.10 18.31
N CYS A 221 -16.01 2.62 19.55
CA CYS A 221 -16.86 1.55 20.07
C CYS A 221 -17.29 1.88 21.51
N GLY A 222 -18.59 1.92 21.77
CA GLY A 222 -19.15 2.27 23.08
C GLY A 222 -18.59 3.59 23.61
N GLU A 223 -18.00 3.54 24.80
CA GLU A 223 -17.34 4.66 25.48
C GLU A 223 -15.96 5.03 24.92
N PHE A 224 -15.34 4.16 24.11
CA PHE A 224 -14.00 4.39 23.55
C PHE A 224 -14.09 5.32 22.34
N ARG A 225 -13.34 6.42 22.35
CA ARG A 225 -13.23 7.37 21.21
C ARG A 225 -12.28 6.91 20.09
N ASN A 226 -11.74 5.71 20.24
CA ASN A 226 -10.96 4.96 19.26
C ASN A 226 -11.53 3.52 19.19
N VAL A 227 -10.87 2.62 18.46
CA VAL A 227 -11.39 1.26 18.30
C VAL A 227 -10.55 0.26 19.10
N PRO A 228 -11.11 -0.31 20.18
CA PRO A 228 -10.43 -1.35 20.94
C PRO A 228 -10.43 -2.67 20.17
N LEU A 229 -9.30 -3.38 20.16
CA LEU A 229 -9.13 -4.66 19.46
C LEU A 229 -8.70 -5.76 20.43
N VAL A 230 -9.20 -6.98 20.22
CA VAL A 230 -8.80 -8.19 20.96
C VAL A 230 -8.16 -9.18 19.99
N GLY A 231 -6.91 -9.50 20.24
CA GLY A 231 -6.13 -10.48 19.49
C GLY A 231 -6.15 -11.87 20.11
N THR A 232 -5.27 -12.74 19.59
CA THR A 232 -4.98 -14.05 20.18
C THR A 232 -4.14 -13.91 21.44
N ARG A 233 -3.27 -12.90 21.51
CA ARG A 233 -2.30 -12.71 22.61
C ARG A 233 -2.68 -11.60 23.60
N GLY A 234 -3.35 -10.56 23.12
CA GLY A 234 -3.68 -9.42 23.96
C GLY A 234 -4.57 -8.40 23.27
N CYS A 235 -4.84 -7.34 24.00
CA CYS A 235 -5.75 -6.29 23.60
C CYS A 235 -4.97 -5.01 23.31
N ILE A 236 -5.39 -4.28 22.29
CA ILE A 236 -4.80 -3.00 21.89
C ILE A 236 -5.85 -2.15 21.16
N ASN A 237 -5.86 -0.83 21.33
CA ASN A 237 -6.65 0.05 20.46
C ASN A 237 -5.85 0.50 19.24
N TYR A 238 -6.54 0.67 18.11
CA TYR A 238 -6.02 1.44 16.98
C TYR A 238 -6.80 2.74 16.83
N ASN A 239 -6.22 3.70 16.11
CA ASN A 239 -6.73 5.07 16.00
C ASN A 239 -7.18 5.36 14.56
N PRO A 240 -8.44 5.07 14.16
CA PRO A 240 -8.90 5.21 12.79
C PRO A 240 -8.75 6.63 12.22
N VAL A 241 -8.80 7.64 13.09
CA VAL A 241 -8.64 9.05 12.73
C VAL A 241 -7.34 9.32 11.97
N LEU A 242 -6.27 8.57 12.24
CA LEU A 242 -4.97 8.71 11.57
C LEU A 242 -4.93 8.11 10.16
N SER A 243 -5.94 7.29 9.82
CA SER A 243 -5.97 6.53 8.57
C SER A 243 -6.99 7.06 7.55
N LEU A 244 -7.68 8.16 7.85
CA LEU A 244 -8.75 8.69 6.99
C LEU A 244 -8.26 8.99 5.56
N ARG A 245 -7.02 9.48 5.41
CA ARG A 245 -6.40 9.69 4.08
C ARG A 245 -6.29 8.42 3.26
N GLN A 246 -5.91 7.30 3.87
CA GLN A 246 -5.83 5.98 3.22
C GLN A 246 -7.21 5.46 2.77
N LEU A 247 -8.26 5.90 3.46
CA LEU A 247 -9.65 5.57 3.12
C LEU A 247 -10.27 6.57 2.13
N GLY A 248 -9.49 7.55 1.68
CA GLY A 248 -9.86 8.53 0.67
C GLY A 248 -10.46 9.83 1.22
N PHE A 249 -10.45 10.06 2.53
CA PHE A 249 -11.00 11.25 3.16
C PHE A 249 -9.91 12.29 3.48
N VAL A 250 -10.33 13.55 3.66
CA VAL A 250 -9.42 14.67 3.94
C VAL A 250 -8.91 14.62 5.39
N MET A 251 -7.61 14.83 5.58
CA MET A 251 -7.03 15.08 6.91
C MET A 251 -6.99 16.58 7.15
N SER A 252 -7.91 17.11 7.96
CA SER A 252 -8.07 18.56 8.12
C SER A 252 -7.08 19.19 9.09
N GLY A 253 -6.76 18.52 10.19
CA GLY A 253 -5.88 19.05 11.23
C GLY A 253 -5.49 17.98 12.24
N ARG A 254 -4.76 18.38 13.29
CA ARG A 254 -4.37 17.50 14.39
C ARG A 254 -5.59 16.74 14.96
N PRO A 255 -5.52 15.40 15.12
CA PRO A 255 -6.55 14.63 15.80
C PRO A 255 -6.77 15.10 17.25
N LEU A 256 -7.98 14.91 17.78
CA LEU A 256 -8.22 15.19 19.21
C LEU A 256 -7.42 14.21 20.07
N GLU A 257 -6.85 14.67 21.18
CA GLU A 257 -6.09 13.81 22.10
C GLU A 257 -6.88 12.56 22.53
N ALA A 258 -8.17 12.71 22.79
CA ALA A 258 -9.01 11.59 23.18
C ALA A 258 -9.23 10.55 22.05
N GLU A 259 -9.07 10.92 20.78
CA GLU A 259 -9.17 10.00 19.62
C GLU A 259 -7.86 9.22 19.37
N ILE A 260 -6.74 9.71 19.90
CA ILE A 260 -5.41 9.08 19.77
C ILE A 260 -4.86 8.55 21.10
N ALA A 261 -5.59 8.77 22.21
CA ALA A 261 -5.17 8.38 23.55
C ALA A 261 -4.83 6.89 23.64
N GLU A 262 -3.81 6.60 24.44
CA GLU A 262 -3.46 5.23 24.80
C GLU A 262 -4.47 4.65 25.79
N SER A 263 -5.63 4.27 25.28
CA SER A 263 -6.73 3.80 26.11
C SER A 263 -6.59 2.34 26.51
N MET A 264 -5.85 1.52 25.76
CA MET A 264 -5.87 0.05 25.90
C MET A 264 -4.59 -0.63 25.43
N TYR A 265 -3.86 -1.31 26.33
CA TYR A 265 -2.81 -2.28 26.01
C TYR A 265 -2.58 -3.24 27.18
N PHE A 266 -2.88 -4.53 27.01
CA PHE A 266 -2.67 -5.57 28.03
C PHE A 266 -2.73 -6.99 27.45
N GLU A 267 -2.15 -7.96 28.16
CA GLU A 267 -2.22 -9.38 27.78
C GLU A 267 -3.63 -9.93 27.97
N LYS A 268 -4.11 -10.79 27.07
CA LYS A 268 -5.53 -11.18 27.03
C LYS A 268 -6.02 -11.75 28.37
N GLN A 269 -5.18 -12.53 29.04
CA GLN A 269 -5.55 -13.22 30.29
C GLN A 269 -5.42 -12.33 31.53
N SER A 270 -4.81 -11.14 31.44
CA SER A 270 -4.48 -10.34 32.61
C SER A 270 -5.66 -9.53 33.16
N ASP A 271 -6.67 -9.22 32.34
CA ASP A 271 -7.79 -8.38 32.74
C ASP A 271 -9.12 -8.84 32.09
N PRO A 272 -9.79 -9.83 32.70
CA PRO A 272 -11.09 -10.34 32.21
C PRO A 272 -12.21 -9.30 32.24
N VAL A 273 -12.19 -8.37 33.20
CA VAL A 273 -13.22 -7.33 33.35
C VAL A 273 -13.15 -6.36 32.17
N ARG A 274 -11.94 -5.95 31.81
CA ARG A 274 -11.71 -5.06 30.67
C ARG A 274 -11.97 -5.76 29.34
N LEU A 275 -11.70 -7.06 29.22
CA LEU A 275 -12.13 -7.86 28.07
C LEU A 275 -13.64 -7.83 27.88
N GLU A 276 -14.40 -8.04 28.95
CA GLU A 276 -15.86 -8.02 28.90
C GLU A 276 -16.38 -6.62 28.52
N GLN A 277 -15.74 -5.56 29.02
CA GLN A 277 -16.01 -4.18 28.65
C GLN A 277 -15.83 -3.94 27.14
N ILE A 278 -14.74 -4.44 26.54
CA ILE A 278 -14.53 -4.37 25.08
C ILE A 278 -15.65 -5.10 24.35
N GLY A 279 -15.99 -6.31 24.80
CA GLY A 279 -17.07 -7.11 24.21
C GLY A 279 -18.42 -6.37 24.23
N ARG A 280 -18.71 -5.63 25.30
CA ARG A 280 -19.90 -4.75 25.38
C ARG A 280 -19.79 -3.53 24.47
N ALA A 281 -18.65 -2.86 24.44
CA ALA A 281 -18.44 -1.65 23.64
C ALA A 281 -18.65 -1.90 22.14
N TRP A 282 -18.24 -3.06 21.63
CA TRP A 282 -18.45 -3.43 20.23
C TRP A 282 -19.90 -3.72 19.84
N LYS A 283 -20.81 -3.88 20.80
CA LYS A 283 -22.26 -3.91 20.51
C LYS A 283 -22.78 -2.54 20.08
N SER A 284 -22.02 -1.48 20.31
CA SER A 284 -22.34 -0.10 19.96
C SER A 284 -21.20 0.53 19.16
N ILE A 285 -21.11 0.20 17.86
CA ILE A 285 -20.08 0.77 16.99
C ILE A 285 -20.43 2.20 16.59
N GLY A 286 -19.49 3.12 16.79
CA GLY A 286 -19.57 4.48 16.28
C GLY A 286 -19.02 4.55 14.87
N VAL A 287 -19.91 4.59 13.89
CA VAL A 287 -19.58 4.69 12.47
C VAL A 287 -19.73 6.14 12.03
N ARG A 288 -18.70 6.71 11.40
CA ARG A 288 -18.84 7.96 10.64
C ARG A 288 -19.12 7.62 9.19
N ASP A 289 -20.29 8.04 8.72
CA ASP A 289 -20.69 7.99 7.31
C ASP A 289 -19.83 8.96 6.50
N GLY A 290 -19.55 8.57 5.25
CA GLY A 290 -18.93 9.40 4.23
C GLY A 290 -19.64 10.74 4.03
N SER A 291 -20.95 10.83 4.29
CA SER A 291 -21.67 12.12 4.29
C SER A 291 -21.12 13.11 5.34
N VAL A 292 -20.70 12.60 6.50
CA VAL A 292 -20.10 13.38 7.60
C VAL A 292 -18.61 13.63 7.35
N LEU A 293 -17.90 12.64 6.80
CA LEU A 293 -16.47 12.76 6.46
C LEU A 293 -16.22 13.62 5.22
N GLY A 294 -17.26 13.95 4.47
CA GLY A 294 -17.20 14.79 3.29
C GLY A 294 -16.82 14.05 2.01
N LYS A 295 -16.65 14.81 0.93
CA LYS A 295 -16.29 14.24 -0.38
C LYS A 295 -14.92 13.55 -0.30
N LYS A 296 -14.81 12.39 -0.95
CA LYS A 296 -13.55 11.67 -1.07
C LYS A 296 -12.53 12.52 -1.80
N PHE A 297 -11.52 12.95 -1.06
CA PHE A 297 -10.36 13.66 -1.56
C PHE A 297 -9.18 13.35 -0.65
N ALA A 298 -8.29 12.48 -1.13
CA ALA A 298 -7.24 11.86 -0.32
C ALA A 298 -6.03 12.78 -0.06
N ILE A 299 -6.29 13.94 0.54
CA ILE A 299 -5.30 14.97 0.83
C ILE A 299 -5.12 15.17 2.33
N ALA A 300 -3.95 15.71 2.70
CA ALA A 300 -3.72 16.27 4.02
C ALA A 300 -3.64 17.79 3.90
N MET A 301 -4.36 18.50 4.77
CA MET A 301 -4.26 19.94 4.89
C MET A 301 -2.94 20.34 5.56
N PRO A 302 -2.48 21.60 5.39
CA PRO A 302 -1.24 22.09 5.99
C PRO A 302 -1.15 21.84 7.49
N ASP A 303 -2.22 22.13 8.24
CA ASP A 303 -2.25 21.96 9.70
C ASP A 303 -1.96 20.52 10.15
N TYR A 304 -2.53 19.52 9.44
CA TYR A 304 -2.22 18.12 9.72
C TYR A 304 -0.78 17.77 9.33
N THR A 305 -0.33 18.25 8.17
CA THR A 305 1.03 17.99 7.67
C THR A 305 2.09 18.56 8.61
N ASP A 306 1.89 19.78 9.10
CA ASP A 306 2.77 20.44 10.06
C ASP A 306 2.75 19.75 11.43
N TRP A 307 1.58 19.23 11.84
CA TRP A 307 1.50 18.38 13.03
C TRP A 307 2.33 17.10 12.89
N VAL A 308 2.27 16.42 11.73
CA VAL A 308 3.11 15.23 11.46
C VAL A 308 4.61 15.59 11.48
N LYS A 309 5.01 16.70 10.86
CA LYS A 309 6.41 17.16 10.88
C LYS A 309 6.93 17.45 12.29
N LYS A 310 6.12 18.12 13.13
CA LYS A 310 6.43 18.34 14.55
C LYS A 310 6.54 17.02 15.32
N ARG A 311 5.68 16.04 15.01
CA ARG A 311 5.77 14.70 15.60
C ARG A 311 7.09 14.01 15.21
N VAL A 312 7.50 14.10 13.95
CA VAL A 312 8.77 13.55 13.44
C VAL A 312 9.99 14.12 14.18
N GLU A 313 9.98 15.41 14.52
CA GLU A 313 11.04 16.04 15.32
C GLU A 313 11.14 15.45 16.73
N THR A 314 10.01 15.03 17.31
CA THR A 314 9.96 14.42 18.65
C THR A 314 10.25 12.91 18.61
N LEU A 315 9.75 12.22 17.59
CA LEU A 315 9.88 10.76 17.44
C LEU A 315 11.31 10.34 17.08
N LEU A 316 12.08 11.22 16.43
CA LEU A 316 13.43 10.97 15.92
C LEU A 316 13.47 9.74 15.00
N LEU A 317 13.18 9.96 13.71
CA LEU A 317 13.15 8.87 12.72
C LEU A 317 14.45 8.05 12.74
N PRO A 318 14.35 6.73 12.47
CA PRO A 318 15.47 5.78 12.60
C PRO A 318 16.59 5.96 11.56
N TYR A 319 16.40 6.83 10.57
CA TYR A 319 17.30 7.02 9.43
C TYR A 319 17.43 8.50 9.09
N ASP A 320 18.56 8.85 8.47
CA ASP A 320 18.81 10.19 7.97
C ASP A 320 17.78 10.59 6.91
N ARG A 321 17.38 11.87 6.94
CA ARG A 321 16.46 12.43 5.93
C ARG A 321 17.12 12.34 4.56
N MET A 322 16.38 11.77 3.62
CA MET A 322 16.83 11.68 2.23
C MET A 322 16.06 12.68 1.38
N ASN A 323 16.71 13.17 0.32
CA ASN A 323 16.03 13.97 -0.67
C ASN A 323 14.92 13.15 -1.35
N PRO A 324 13.77 13.78 -1.65
CA PRO A 324 12.70 13.13 -2.40
C PRO A 324 13.20 12.55 -3.72
N LEU A 325 12.69 11.38 -4.12
CA LEU A 325 13.02 10.79 -5.43
C LEU A 325 12.46 11.61 -6.60
N GLN A 326 11.47 12.44 -6.34
CA GLN A 326 10.81 13.29 -7.34
C GLN A 326 10.65 14.71 -6.80
N VAL A 327 10.72 15.69 -7.70
CA VAL A 327 10.43 17.08 -7.38
C VAL A 327 8.98 17.19 -6.95
N GLN A 328 8.77 17.63 -5.72
CA GLN A 328 7.43 17.78 -5.18
C GLN A 328 6.74 18.97 -5.83
N PRO A 329 5.45 18.84 -6.21
CA PRO A 329 4.68 20.00 -6.61
C PRO A 329 4.65 20.99 -5.43
N PRO A 330 4.75 22.31 -5.67
CA PRO A 330 4.59 23.29 -4.60
C PRO A 330 3.26 23.06 -3.90
N LEU A 331 3.26 23.21 -2.56
CA LEU A 331 2.03 23.20 -1.76
C LEU A 331 1.04 24.15 -2.44
N ILE A 332 -0.10 23.62 -2.90
CA ILE A 332 -1.20 24.45 -3.41
C ILE A 332 -1.81 25.12 -2.18
N LEU A 333 -1.14 26.16 -1.70
CA LEU A 333 -1.72 27.12 -0.78
C LEU A 333 -2.82 27.84 -1.56
N ALA A 334 -3.99 27.89 -0.95
CA ALA A 334 -5.20 28.43 -1.52
C ALA A 334 -5.01 29.90 -1.95
N GLU A 335 -4.71 30.11 -3.22
CA GLU A 335 -5.42 31.14 -3.97
C GLU A 335 -6.48 30.40 -4.77
N THR A 336 -7.75 30.70 -4.49
CA THR A 336 -8.88 30.11 -5.19
C THR A 336 -8.73 30.39 -6.68
N VAL A 337 -8.24 29.40 -7.43
CA VAL A 337 -8.33 29.41 -8.89
C VAL A 337 -9.82 29.51 -9.21
N PRO A 338 -10.28 30.54 -9.95
CA PRO A 338 -11.67 30.66 -10.34
C PRO A 338 -12.12 29.34 -10.97
N ALA A 339 -13.28 28.83 -10.55
CA ALA A 339 -13.77 27.50 -10.95
C ALA A 339 -13.74 27.30 -12.46
N GLU A 340 -13.88 28.38 -13.23
CA GLU A 340 -13.95 28.30 -14.69
C GLU A 340 -12.56 28.15 -15.31
N GLN A 341 -11.52 28.73 -14.71
CA GLN A 341 -10.12 28.48 -15.11
C GLN A 341 -9.70 27.05 -14.76
N TYR A 342 -10.14 26.53 -13.61
CA TYR A 342 -9.91 25.14 -13.25
C TYR A 342 -10.61 24.18 -14.21
N LYS A 343 -11.89 24.43 -14.56
CA LYS A 343 -12.64 23.63 -15.54
C LYS A 343 -12.01 23.68 -16.93
N GLN A 344 -11.57 24.86 -17.39
CA GLN A 344 -10.88 25.02 -18.67
C GLN A 344 -9.56 24.24 -18.69
N ALA A 345 -8.74 24.36 -17.63
CA ALA A 345 -7.52 23.59 -17.49
C ALA A 345 -7.79 22.08 -17.47
N LEU A 346 -8.86 21.62 -16.81
CA LEU A 346 -9.24 20.21 -16.74
C LEU A 346 -9.70 19.66 -18.10
N MET A 347 -10.48 20.43 -18.84
CA MET A 347 -10.91 20.07 -20.19
C MET A 347 -9.72 20.03 -21.16
N GLU A 348 -8.82 21.00 -21.05
CA GLU A 348 -7.62 21.02 -21.90
C GLU A 348 -6.66 19.88 -21.54
N ASN A 349 -6.49 19.57 -20.25
CA ASN A 349 -5.67 18.43 -19.82
C ASN A 349 -6.27 17.09 -20.27
N ARG A 350 -7.61 16.95 -20.26
CA ARG A 350 -8.30 15.78 -20.82
C ARG A 350 -8.04 15.67 -22.33
N ARG A 351 -8.20 16.76 -23.07
CA ARG A 351 -7.96 16.81 -24.52
C ARG A 351 -6.51 16.47 -24.88
N LEU A 352 -5.55 16.96 -24.10
CA LEU A 352 -4.13 16.65 -24.30
C LEU A 352 -3.81 15.19 -23.99
N LYS A 353 -4.41 14.61 -22.94
CA LYS A 353 -4.26 13.17 -22.62
C LYS A 353 -4.86 12.27 -23.69
N GLU A 354 -6.02 12.63 -24.24
CA GLU A 354 -6.63 11.89 -25.35
C GLU A 354 -5.71 11.92 -26.59
N LYS A 355 -5.16 13.08 -26.94
CA LYS A 355 -4.17 13.20 -28.03
C LYS A 355 -2.89 12.43 -27.78
N GLU A 356 -2.40 12.41 -26.53
CA GLU A 356 -1.23 11.64 -26.15
C GLU A 356 -1.48 10.12 -26.29
N GLN A 357 -2.67 9.65 -25.89
CA GLN A 357 -3.09 8.27 -26.07
C GLN A 357 -3.23 7.88 -27.54
N ASP A 358 -3.86 8.72 -28.36
CA ASP A 358 -4.01 8.50 -29.80
C ASP A 358 -2.63 8.42 -30.47
N ALA A 359 -1.75 9.38 -30.17
CA ALA A 359 -0.39 9.37 -30.68
C ALA A 359 0.38 8.12 -30.20
N GLN A 360 0.21 7.69 -28.95
CA GLN A 360 0.85 6.48 -28.42
C GLN A 360 0.35 5.21 -29.14
N MET A 361 -0.93 5.15 -29.49
CA MET A 361 -1.51 4.08 -30.27
C MET A 361 -0.97 4.06 -31.71
N GLU A 362 -0.86 5.22 -32.36
CA GLU A 362 -0.25 5.35 -33.70
C GLU A 362 1.21 4.88 -33.70
N LEU A 363 1.98 5.25 -32.68
CA LEU A 363 3.37 4.79 -32.52
C LEU A 363 3.45 3.28 -32.32
N TYR A 364 2.50 2.71 -31.57
CA TYR A 364 2.43 1.26 -31.36
C TYR A 364 2.10 0.53 -32.66
N GLN A 365 1.13 1.01 -33.44
CA GLN A 365 0.79 0.48 -34.75
C GLN A 365 1.98 0.57 -35.72
N ALA A 366 2.67 1.72 -35.78
CA ALA A 366 3.85 1.89 -36.62
C ALA A 366 5.00 0.91 -36.25
N LYS A 367 5.20 0.64 -34.96
CA LYS A 367 6.16 -0.37 -34.47
C LYS A 367 5.74 -1.79 -34.86
N ALA A 368 4.46 -2.12 -34.74
CA ALA A 368 3.92 -3.43 -35.12
C ALA A 368 4.04 -3.68 -36.64
N ASP A 369 3.73 -2.67 -37.46
CA ASP A 369 3.88 -2.74 -38.92
C ASP A 369 5.34 -2.96 -39.34
N LYS A 370 6.27 -2.24 -38.70
CA LYS A 370 7.71 -2.42 -38.92
C LYS A 370 8.14 -3.84 -38.56
N LEU A 371 7.65 -4.38 -37.44
CA LEU A 371 7.96 -5.74 -37.01
C LEU A 371 7.42 -6.77 -38.02
N ASN A 372 6.18 -6.61 -38.48
CA ASN A 372 5.57 -7.46 -39.51
C ASN A 372 6.36 -7.44 -40.83
N LEU A 373 6.78 -6.26 -41.29
CA LEU A 373 7.64 -6.13 -42.49
C LEU A 373 9.00 -6.82 -42.29
N SER A 374 9.58 -6.74 -41.09
CA SER A 374 10.82 -7.45 -40.73
C SER A 374 10.65 -8.98 -40.72
N HIS A 375 9.50 -9.48 -40.28
CA HIS A 375 9.18 -10.91 -40.35
C HIS A 375 9.00 -11.37 -41.79
N GLN A 376 8.20 -10.67 -42.59
CA GLN A 376 8.01 -10.98 -44.02
C GLN A 376 9.34 -11.02 -44.79
N LEU A 377 10.25 -10.09 -44.49
CA LEU A 377 11.58 -10.04 -45.10
C LEU A 377 12.44 -11.24 -44.67
N ARG A 378 12.41 -11.63 -43.40
CA ARG A 378 13.10 -12.83 -42.90
C ARG A 378 12.56 -14.12 -43.51
N ASP A 379 11.24 -14.24 -43.63
CA ASP A 379 10.58 -15.41 -44.20
C ASP A 379 10.99 -15.59 -45.67
N ILE A 380 11.00 -14.50 -46.46
CA ILE A 380 11.43 -14.52 -47.87
C ILE A 380 12.93 -14.79 -48.00
N GLN A 381 13.77 -14.30 -47.09
CA GLN A 381 15.21 -14.59 -47.07
C GLN A 381 15.53 -16.03 -46.66
N SER A 382 14.66 -16.66 -45.85
CA SER A 382 14.80 -18.05 -45.42
C SER A 382 14.30 -19.07 -46.45
N ALA A 383 13.49 -18.64 -47.42
CA ALA A 383 13.04 -19.46 -48.53
C ALA A 383 14.16 -19.54 -49.60
N ASP A 384 14.79 -20.70 -49.75
CA ASP A 384 15.91 -20.95 -50.67
C ASP A 384 15.44 -21.04 -52.13
N VAL A 385 14.99 -19.90 -52.69
CA VAL A 385 14.46 -19.80 -54.06
C VAL A 385 15.13 -18.65 -54.80
N GLY A 386 16.17 -18.97 -55.57
CA GLY A 386 16.92 -18.02 -56.40
C GLY A 386 16.16 -17.61 -57.66
N GLY A 387 15.85 -16.33 -57.82
CA GLY A 387 15.27 -15.77 -59.05
C GLY A 387 15.12 -14.24 -59.01
N ALA A 388 15.20 -13.59 -60.18
CA ALA A 388 15.14 -12.12 -60.32
C ALA A 388 13.86 -11.49 -59.71
N SER A 389 12.76 -12.23 -59.69
CA SER A 389 11.47 -11.82 -59.09
C SER A 389 11.53 -11.73 -57.56
N TYR A 390 12.21 -12.66 -56.88
CA TYR A 390 12.38 -12.66 -55.42
C TYR A 390 13.34 -11.56 -54.96
N LEU A 391 14.45 -11.36 -55.69
CA LEU A 391 15.39 -10.26 -55.45
C LEU A 391 14.75 -8.87 -55.62
N LYS A 392 13.70 -8.76 -56.43
CA LYS A 392 12.90 -7.53 -56.54
C LYS A 392 12.01 -7.32 -55.30
N LYS A 393 11.32 -8.37 -54.84
CA LYS A 393 10.49 -8.32 -53.62
C LYS A 393 11.30 -7.98 -52.37
N ILE A 394 12.51 -8.54 -52.22
CA ILE A 394 13.42 -8.21 -51.12
C ILE A 394 13.78 -6.72 -51.15
N ARG A 395 14.22 -6.20 -52.30
CA ARG A 395 14.55 -4.76 -52.45
C ARG A 395 13.37 -3.84 -52.15
N ASP A 396 12.16 -4.21 -52.56
CA ASP A 396 10.94 -3.44 -52.28
C ASP A 396 10.59 -3.44 -50.78
N LEU A 397 10.73 -4.58 -50.09
CA LEU A 397 10.52 -4.67 -48.64
C LEU A 397 11.59 -3.91 -47.84
N GLU A 398 12.86 -4.01 -48.23
CA GLU A 398 13.94 -3.25 -47.61
C GLU A 398 13.73 -1.74 -47.76
N LYS A 399 13.22 -1.30 -48.94
CA LYS A 399 12.87 0.10 -49.17
C LYS A 399 11.75 0.54 -48.23
N ARG A 400 10.66 -0.24 -48.13
CA ARG A 400 9.55 0.05 -47.21
C ARG A 400 9.99 0.10 -45.74
N LEU A 401 10.92 -0.77 -45.34
CA LEU A 401 11.47 -0.79 -43.99
C LEU A 401 12.27 0.50 -43.71
N ARG A 402 13.12 0.92 -44.65
CA ARG A 402 13.87 2.18 -44.55
C ARG A 402 12.95 3.41 -44.49
N ASP A 403 11.91 3.44 -45.33
CA ASP A 403 10.95 4.54 -45.35
C ASP A 403 10.19 4.63 -44.00
N LYS A 404 9.82 3.48 -43.42
CA LYS A 404 9.20 3.41 -42.08
C LYS A 404 10.16 3.82 -40.96
N ASP A 405 11.45 3.48 -41.05
CA ASP A 405 12.46 3.93 -40.08
C ASP A 405 12.66 5.44 -40.08
N ILE A 406 12.68 6.05 -41.27
CA ILE A 406 12.76 7.51 -41.42
C ILE A 406 11.52 8.17 -40.84
N GLN A 407 10.33 7.63 -41.11
CA GLN A 407 9.07 8.13 -40.56
C GLN A 407 9.07 8.06 -39.03
N LEU A 408 9.42 6.90 -38.45
CA LEU A 408 9.43 6.69 -37.01
C LEU A 408 10.43 7.63 -36.31
N LYS A 409 11.60 7.84 -36.91
CA LYS A 409 12.61 8.77 -36.39
C LYS A 409 12.09 10.20 -36.37
N LYS A 410 11.43 10.65 -37.44
CA LYS A 410 10.82 11.98 -37.53
C LYS A 410 9.72 12.19 -36.48
N GLU A 411 8.88 11.20 -36.25
CA GLU A 411 7.83 11.26 -35.21
C GLU A 411 8.43 11.33 -33.79
N VAL A 412 9.50 10.58 -33.52
CA VAL A 412 10.22 10.65 -32.24
C VAL A 412 10.88 12.02 -32.04
N ASP A 413 11.57 12.54 -33.05
CA ASP A 413 12.21 13.87 -32.99
C ASP A 413 11.19 14.99 -32.80
N GLN A 414 10.02 14.90 -33.44
CA GLN A 414 8.92 15.85 -33.26
C GLN A 414 8.35 15.81 -31.83
N ARG A 415 8.28 14.64 -31.21
CA ARG A 415 7.85 14.51 -29.80
C ARG A 415 8.86 15.14 -28.86
N LEU A 416 10.14 14.82 -29.00
CA LEU A 416 11.20 15.42 -28.19
C LEU A 416 11.18 16.96 -28.30
N ALA A 417 11.04 17.49 -29.52
CA ALA A 417 10.93 18.93 -29.74
C ALA A 417 9.62 19.55 -29.18
N SER A 418 8.54 18.79 -29.06
CA SER A 418 7.30 19.25 -28.42
C SER A 418 7.42 19.26 -26.89
N GLU A 419 8.11 18.27 -26.33
CA GLU A 419 8.39 18.12 -24.90
C GLU A 419 9.32 19.24 -24.40
N ASP A 420 10.37 19.55 -25.16
CA ASP A 420 11.27 20.68 -24.89
C ASP A 420 10.54 22.05 -24.91
N ARG A 421 9.61 22.23 -25.85
CA ARG A 421 8.79 23.45 -25.95
C ARG A 421 7.84 23.60 -24.77
N LEU A 422 7.14 22.53 -24.40
CA LEU A 422 6.29 22.49 -23.20
C LEU A 422 7.09 22.73 -21.92
N GLY A 423 8.26 22.12 -21.80
CA GLY A 423 9.19 22.37 -20.69
C GLY A 423 9.58 23.86 -20.59
N SER A 424 9.90 24.47 -21.73
CA SER A 424 10.26 25.89 -21.82
C SER A 424 9.08 26.82 -21.46
N GLU A 425 7.87 26.51 -21.93
CA GLU A 425 6.65 27.26 -21.58
C GLU A 425 6.32 27.14 -20.09
N ILE A 426 6.48 25.96 -19.49
CA ILE A 426 6.30 25.75 -18.05
C ILE A 426 7.32 26.58 -17.25
N VAL A 427 8.58 26.64 -17.69
CA VAL A 427 9.62 27.46 -17.07
C VAL A 427 9.27 28.95 -17.15
N GLU A 428 8.79 29.42 -18.30
CA GLU A 428 8.39 30.82 -18.51
C GLU A 428 7.13 31.17 -17.70
N LEU A 429 6.12 30.30 -17.66
CA LEU A 429 4.95 30.47 -16.81
C LEU A 429 5.32 30.53 -15.33
N ARG A 430 6.25 29.68 -14.87
CA ARG A 430 6.81 29.74 -13.50
C ARG A 430 7.51 31.07 -13.24
N ARG A 431 8.28 31.58 -14.21
CA ARG A 431 8.96 32.89 -14.11
C ARG A 431 7.96 34.04 -14.01
N GLN A 432 6.90 34.02 -14.83
CA GLN A 432 5.84 35.03 -14.82
C GLN A 432 5.02 34.99 -13.52
N LEU A 433 4.75 33.78 -13.01
CA LEU A 433 4.09 33.58 -11.72
C LEU A 433 4.94 34.16 -10.59
N LYS A 434 6.26 33.88 -10.58
CA LYS A 434 7.21 34.38 -9.59
C LYS A 434 7.28 35.92 -9.54
N LYS A 435 7.19 36.58 -10.71
CA LYS A 435 7.13 38.06 -10.81
C LYS A 435 5.83 38.66 -10.30
N LYS A 436 4.70 37.94 -10.39
CA LYS A 436 3.40 38.40 -9.87
C LYS A 436 3.26 38.21 -8.36
N ILE A 437 4.06 37.32 -7.76
CA ILE A 437 4.02 36.95 -6.33
C ILE A 437 4.83 37.90 -5.43
N THR A 438 5.64 38.82 -5.97
CA THR A 438 6.48 39.72 -5.15
C THR A 438 6.06 41.19 -5.26
N PRO A 439 5.62 41.80 -4.15
CA PRO A 439 6.14 43.12 -3.78
C PRO A 439 6.75 43.09 -2.37
N LEU A 440 7.90 43.78 -2.23
CA LEU A 440 8.66 44.15 -1.01
C LEU A 440 9.92 43.29 -0.71
N PRO A 441 10.93 43.88 -0.04
CA PRO A 441 12.04 44.58 -0.69
C PRO A 441 13.36 43.82 -0.49
N GLU A 442 14.38 44.26 -1.23
CA GLU A 442 15.74 43.74 -1.26
C GLU A 442 16.30 43.42 0.15
N CYS A 443 16.36 42.12 0.46
CA CYS A 443 17.15 41.59 1.56
C CYS A 443 18.56 41.29 1.03
N SER A 444 19.58 41.83 1.69
CA SER A 444 21.01 41.68 1.35
C SER A 444 21.51 40.24 1.33
N GLU A 445 20.74 39.26 1.84
CA GLU A 445 21.06 37.84 1.70
C GLU A 445 20.71 37.27 0.31
N CYS A 446 19.84 37.94 -0.46
CA CYS A 446 19.52 37.53 -1.83
C CYS A 446 20.62 37.90 -2.83
N GLU A 447 21.36 39.01 -2.65
CA GLU A 447 22.52 39.32 -3.49
C GLU A 447 23.64 38.31 -3.30
N LEU A 448 23.87 37.84 -2.06
CA LEU A 448 24.86 36.80 -1.78
C LEU A 448 24.55 35.46 -2.46
N LEU A 449 23.26 35.09 -2.53
CA LEU A 449 22.79 33.88 -3.21
C LEU A 449 22.82 34.01 -4.74
N ILE A 450 22.57 35.21 -5.28
CA ILE A 450 22.66 35.49 -6.72
C ILE A 450 24.13 35.48 -7.17
N ASP A 451 25.05 36.03 -6.37
CA ASP A 451 26.49 35.99 -6.63
C ASP A 451 27.06 34.57 -6.54
N GLN A 452 26.60 33.76 -5.58
CA GLN A 452 26.97 32.33 -5.50
C GLN A 452 26.39 31.52 -6.69
N CYS A 453 25.18 31.83 -7.15
CA CYS A 453 24.63 31.21 -8.36
C CYS A 453 25.34 31.69 -9.66
N HIS A 454 25.80 32.93 -9.73
CA HIS A 454 26.62 33.43 -10.84
C HIS A 454 28.01 32.81 -10.87
N TYR A 455 28.64 32.63 -9.70
CA TYR A 455 29.90 31.91 -9.55
C TYR A 455 29.77 30.43 -9.96
N LEU A 456 28.69 29.75 -9.55
CA LEU A 456 28.42 28.36 -9.95
C LEU A 456 28.12 28.21 -11.45
N LYS A 457 27.50 29.21 -12.11
CA LYS A 457 27.31 29.22 -13.57
C LYS A 457 28.62 29.35 -14.35
N THR A 458 29.67 29.93 -13.77
CA THR A 458 31.00 29.98 -14.41
C THR A 458 31.78 28.67 -14.30
N LEU A 459 31.35 27.74 -13.44
CA LEU A 459 32.03 26.47 -13.14
C LEU A 459 31.43 25.25 -13.87
N ILE A 460 30.34 25.42 -14.63
CA ILE A 460 29.68 24.34 -15.37
C ILE A 460 29.89 24.55 -16.88
N PRO A 461 30.68 23.70 -17.57
CA PRO A 461 30.75 23.70 -19.03
C PRO A 461 29.37 23.35 -19.61
N GLY A 462 28.90 24.16 -20.56
CA GLY A 462 27.50 24.24 -21.00
C GLY A 462 26.89 23.02 -21.73
N SER A 463 27.31 21.79 -21.43
CA SER A 463 26.84 20.59 -22.12
C SER A 463 25.92 19.68 -21.33
N ARG A 464 25.59 19.97 -20.06
CA ARG A 464 24.64 19.13 -19.29
C ARG A 464 23.83 19.93 -18.26
N LEU A 465 22.80 20.62 -18.74
CA LEU A 465 21.63 20.97 -17.94
C LEU A 465 20.39 20.71 -18.79
N SER A 466 19.85 19.49 -18.67
CA SER A 466 18.47 19.13 -18.97
C SER A 466 17.87 18.53 -17.72
#